data_AF-A0A0V0GNU7-F1
#
_entry.id   AF-A0A0V0GNU7-F1
#
_cell.length_a   1.000
_cell.length_b   1.000
_cell.length_c   1.000
_cell.angle_alpha   90.00
_cell.angle_beta   90.00
_cell.angle_gamma   90.00
#
_symmetry.space_group_name_H-M   'P 1'
#
loop_
_entity.id
_entity.type
_entity.pdbx_description
1 polymer ?
#
loop_
_entity_poly.entity_id
_entity_poly.type
_entity_poly.pdbx_seq_one_letter_code
_entity_poly.pdbx_strand_id
1 'polypeptide(L)'
;MKTEEPGMFSFGWEPEKKPGIWSTQDVPITVLKHKLSRLYSVPPQEKAKDFYNSIPSKYETIDQGRELFFRIIRMGFEDIYVSSPGSFSEKYGKDYFICTGPASMLVPLVVNPGEEWRGAQVIEHDNL
;
A
#
# COMPACT_ATOMS: atom_id res chain seq x y z
N MET A 1 -22.38 8.19 16.09
CA MET A 1 -21.07 8.90 16.14
C MET A 1 -21.19 10.08 15.20
N LYS A 2 -20.93 11.31 15.67
CA LYS A 2 -20.97 12.49 14.80
C LYS A 2 -19.86 12.33 13.76
N THR A 3 -20.21 12.36 12.48
CA THR A 3 -19.26 12.48 11.38
C THR A 3 -18.45 13.75 11.66
N GLU A 4 -17.14 13.61 11.89
CA GLU A 4 -16.27 14.79 11.98
C GLU A 4 -16.48 15.61 10.70
N GLU A 5 -16.72 16.91 10.86
CA GLU A 5 -16.80 17.82 9.71
C GLU A 5 -15.53 17.62 8.85
N PRO A 6 -15.66 17.64 7.52
CA PRO A 6 -14.50 17.58 6.65
C PRO A 6 -13.65 18.81 6.96
N GLY A 7 -12.64 18.64 7.81
CA GLY A 7 -11.76 19.72 8.21
C GLY A 7 -11.20 20.38 6.95
N MET A 8 -10.99 21.69 7.01
CA MET A 8 -10.54 22.56 5.92
C MET A 8 -9.24 22.10 5.19
N PHE A 9 -8.65 20.98 5.63
CA PHE A 9 -7.44 20.32 5.09
C PHE A 9 -7.71 19.03 4.30
N SER A 10 -8.97 18.66 4.05
CA SER A 10 -9.37 17.31 3.62
C SER A 10 -9.03 16.90 2.17
N PHE A 11 -8.47 17.77 1.34
CA PHE A 11 -8.12 17.44 -0.07
C PHE A 11 -6.85 18.11 -0.60
N GLY A 12 -6.05 18.79 0.24
CA GLY A 12 -5.02 19.73 -0.27
C GLY A 12 -3.65 19.74 0.40
N TRP A 13 -3.33 18.86 1.35
CA TRP A 13 -2.04 18.92 2.04
C TRP A 13 -0.87 18.34 1.23
N GLU A 14 -1.10 17.32 0.40
CA GLU A 14 -0.03 16.83 -0.47
C GLU A 14 -0.10 17.59 -1.81
N PRO A 15 0.98 18.26 -2.24
CA PRO A 15 1.02 18.89 -3.55
C PRO A 15 0.72 17.84 -4.61
N GLU A 16 -0.05 18.20 -5.65
CA GLU A 16 -0.29 17.32 -6.79
C GLU A 16 1.04 16.76 -7.29
N LYS A 17 1.30 15.49 -6.99
CA LYS A 17 2.52 14.83 -7.43
C LYS A 17 2.36 14.57 -8.91
N LYS A 18 3.22 15.16 -9.73
CA LYS A 18 3.25 14.85 -11.16
C LYS A 18 3.46 13.34 -11.33
N PRO A 19 2.70 12.67 -12.21
CA PRO A 19 2.92 11.27 -12.51
C PRO A 19 4.39 11.01 -12.88
N GLY A 20 4.95 9.91 -12.38
CA GLY A 20 6.34 9.52 -12.64
C GLY A 20 7.40 10.15 -11.73
N ILE A 21 7.03 11.04 -10.80
CA ILE A 21 7.96 11.53 -9.77
C ILE A 21 7.99 10.53 -8.60
N TRP A 22 9.16 9.95 -8.38
CA TRP A 22 9.45 9.10 -7.21
C TRP A 22 9.81 9.97 -6.00
N SER A 23 9.32 9.59 -4.83
CA SER A 23 9.69 10.20 -3.56
C SER A 23 9.92 9.13 -2.51
N THR A 24 10.96 9.27 -1.71
CA THR A 24 11.17 8.43 -0.53
C THR A 24 10.09 8.71 0.51
N GLN A 25 9.62 7.67 1.19
CA GLN A 25 8.75 7.84 2.36
C GLN A 25 9.63 8.06 3.59
N ASP A 26 9.66 9.29 4.09
CA ASP A 26 10.49 9.67 5.24
C ASP A 26 9.76 9.57 6.60
N VAL A 27 8.49 9.14 6.58
CA VAL A 27 7.64 9.01 7.77
C VAL A 27 7.33 7.54 8.07
N PRO A 28 7.28 7.15 9.36
CA PRO A 28 7.08 5.75 9.75
C PRO A 28 5.67 5.23 9.43
N ILE A 29 4.68 6.11 9.28
CA ILE A 29 3.27 5.74 9.10
C ILE A 29 2.67 6.60 7.98
N THR A 30 1.80 5.99 7.17
CA THR A 30 0.97 6.69 6.20
C THR A 30 -0.50 6.64 6.62
N VAL A 31 -1.12 7.81 6.81
CA VAL A 31 -2.57 7.93 7.08
C VAL A 31 -3.36 7.87 5.77
N LEU A 32 -4.32 6.96 5.68
CA LEU A 32 -5.08 6.68 4.45
C LEU A 32 -6.37 7.53 4.28
N LYS A 33 -6.76 8.36 5.27
CA LYS A 33 -8.04 9.12 5.31
C LYS A 33 -8.38 9.90 4.03
N HIS A 34 -7.36 10.35 3.29
CA HIS A 34 -7.51 11.17 2.08
C HIS A 34 -6.75 10.61 0.86
N LYS A 35 -6.33 9.34 0.89
CA LYS A 35 -5.44 8.76 -0.12
C LYS A 35 -6.14 7.61 -0.84
N LEU A 36 -6.42 7.81 -2.12
CA LEU A 36 -7.15 6.82 -2.94
C LEU A 36 -6.30 5.59 -3.26
N SER A 37 -5.05 5.76 -3.69
CA SER A 37 -4.15 4.65 -4.01
C SER A 37 -2.68 5.05 -3.96
N ARG A 38 -1.81 4.08 -3.65
CA ARG A 38 -0.35 4.19 -3.62
C ARG A 38 0.32 2.89 -4.04
N LEU A 39 1.47 3.05 -4.66
CA LEU A 39 2.41 1.98 -4.96
C LEU A 39 3.71 2.28 -4.22
N TYR A 40 4.14 1.36 -3.36
CA TYR A 40 5.48 1.38 -2.79
C TYR A 40 6.34 0.40 -3.56
N SER A 41 7.44 0.89 -4.09
CA SER A 41 8.38 0.11 -4.87
C SER A 41 9.75 0.79 -4.90
N VAL A 42 10.73 0.08 -5.42
CA VAL A 42 12.05 0.60 -5.75
C VAL A 42 12.05 1.00 -7.23
N PRO A 43 12.49 2.21 -7.60
CA PRO A 43 12.58 2.61 -9.00
C PRO A 43 13.39 1.61 -9.84
N PRO A 44 13.00 1.30 -11.08
CA PRO A 44 13.71 0.31 -11.91
C PRO A 44 15.20 0.58 -12.08
N GLN A 45 15.60 1.86 -12.16
CA GLN A 45 16.99 2.28 -12.28
C GLN A 45 17.80 1.97 -11.01
N GLU A 46 17.16 2.00 -9.84
CA GLU A 46 17.78 1.67 -8.57
C GLU A 46 17.88 0.14 -8.40
N LYS A 47 16.85 -0.61 -8.81
CA LYS A 47 16.86 -2.10 -8.83
C LYS A 47 17.94 -2.68 -9.76
N ALA A 48 18.39 -1.93 -10.76
CA ALA A 48 19.42 -2.35 -11.70
C ALA A 48 20.85 -2.32 -11.11
N LYS A 49 21.04 -1.75 -9.91
CA LYS A 49 22.34 -1.75 -9.22
C LYS A 49 22.58 -3.11 -8.55
N ASP A 50 23.85 -3.47 -8.39
CA ASP A 50 24.25 -4.71 -7.68
C ASP A 50 23.74 -4.75 -6.24
N PHE A 51 23.72 -3.58 -5.58
CA PHE A 51 23.20 -3.41 -4.23
C PHE A 51 22.25 -2.23 -4.19
N TYR A 52 21.04 -2.46 -3.67
CA TYR A 52 20.01 -1.44 -3.52
C TYR A 52 19.17 -1.70 -2.27
N ASN A 53 18.52 -0.64 -1.79
CA ASN A 53 17.56 -0.75 -0.70
C ASN A 53 16.23 -1.27 -1.23
N SER A 54 15.78 -2.42 -0.72
CA SER A 54 14.47 -2.97 -1.04
C SER A 54 13.39 -2.42 -0.11
N ILE A 55 12.13 -2.48 -0.55
CA ILE A 55 10.99 -2.17 0.32
C ILE A 55 10.84 -3.26 1.40
N PRO A 56 10.20 -2.97 2.55
CA PRO A 56 9.96 -3.97 3.59
C PRO A 56 9.24 -5.22 3.05
N SER A 57 9.64 -6.40 3.51
CA SER A 57 8.92 -7.67 3.25
C SER A 57 7.67 -7.84 4.11
N LYS A 58 7.55 -7.02 5.16
CA LYS A 58 6.41 -6.97 6.08
C LYS A 58 5.99 -5.53 6.34
N TYR A 59 4.70 -5.30 6.47
CA TYR A 59 4.13 -4.01 6.87
C TYR A 59 2.83 -4.24 7.65
N GLU A 60 2.39 -3.22 8.37
CA GLU A 60 1.24 -3.32 9.26
C GLU A 60 0.17 -2.31 8.86
N THR A 61 -1.08 -2.71 8.97
CA THR A 61 -2.24 -1.83 8.87
C THR A 61 -2.90 -1.75 10.23
N ILE A 62 -3.15 -0.51 10.67
CA ILE A 62 -3.66 -0.22 12.00
C ILE A 62 -4.99 0.49 11.83
N ASP A 63 -6.02 -0.09 12.43
CA ASP A 63 -7.31 0.54 12.63
C ASP A 63 -7.40 1.03 14.08
N GLN A 64 -7.14 2.31 14.28
CA GLN A 64 -7.18 2.93 15.61
C GLN A 64 -8.58 2.94 16.22
N GLY A 65 -9.64 2.98 15.39
CA GLY A 65 -11.01 3.07 15.89
C GLY A 65 -11.52 1.73 16.41
N ARG A 66 -11.05 0.62 15.84
CA ARG A 66 -11.40 -0.75 16.25
C ARG A 66 -10.29 -1.46 17.02
N GLU A 67 -9.15 -0.80 17.24
CA GLU A 67 -7.95 -1.38 17.86
C GLU A 67 -7.52 -2.69 17.18
N LEU A 68 -7.62 -2.72 15.83
CA LEU A 68 -7.22 -3.88 15.03
C LEU A 68 -5.86 -3.62 14.37
N PHE A 69 -5.05 -4.66 14.33
CA PHE A 69 -3.73 -4.65 13.69
C PHE A 69 -3.66 -5.86 12.78
N PHE A 70 -3.34 -5.63 11.50
CA PHE A 70 -3.05 -6.71 10.57
C PHE A 70 -1.61 -6.57 10.10
N ARG A 71 -0.85 -7.65 10.19
CA ARG A 71 0.47 -7.73 9.59
C ARG A 71 0.36 -8.41 8.24
N ILE A 72 0.88 -7.75 7.21
CA ILE A 72 0.94 -8.27 5.86
C ILE A 72 2.38 -8.62 5.53
N ILE A 73 2.60 -9.88 5.18
CA ILE A 73 3.90 -10.40 4.76
C ILE A 73 3.81 -10.75 3.27
N ARG A 74 4.70 -10.16 2.48
CA ARG A 74 4.79 -10.42 1.03
C ARG A 74 5.90 -11.43 0.70
N MET A 75 5.61 -12.30 -0.26
CA MET A 75 6.58 -13.24 -0.83
C MET A 75 6.46 -13.23 -2.36
N GLY A 76 7.60 -13.26 -3.07
CA GLY A 76 7.69 -13.37 -4.53
C GLY A 76 7.46 -12.07 -5.32
N PHE A 77 6.58 -11.18 -4.85
CA PHE A 77 6.32 -9.88 -5.46
C PHE A 77 7.10 -8.75 -4.81
N GLU A 78 7.52 -7.78 -5.62
CA GLU A 78 8.44 -6.72 -5.21
C GLU A 78 7.78 -5.38 -4.90
N ASP A 79 6.52 -5.19 -5.28
CA ASP A 79 5.79 -3.95 -5.06
C ASP A 79 4.70 -4.16 -3.99
N ILE A 80 4.33 -3.09 -3.29
CA ILE A 80 3.18 -3.06 -2.37
C ILE A 80 2.17 -2.07 -2.94
N TYR A 81 0.98 -2.57 -3.26
CA TYR A 81 -0.16 -1.72 -3.57
C TYR A 81 -0.98 -1.47 -2.31
N VAL A 82 -1.37 -0.22 -2.07
CA VAL A 82 -2.26 0.16 -0.97
C VAL A 82 -3.31 1.13 -1.51
N SER A 83 -4.58 0.88 -1.24
CA SER A 83 -5.68 1.73 -1.68
C SER A 83 -6.78 1.79 -0.63
N SER A 84 -7.37 2.97 -0.50
CA SER A 84 -8.59 3.16 0.27
C SER A 84 -9.61 3.89 -0.61
N PRO A 85 -10.88 3.42 -0.67
CA PRO A 85 -11.93 4.15 -1.36
C PRO A 85 -12.29 5.48 -0.67
N GLY A 86 -11.78 5.75 0.55
CA GLY A 86 -12.15 6.94 1.32
C GLY A 86 -13.67 7.03 1.48
N SER A 87 -14.22 8.23 1.29
CA SER A 87 -15.68 8.47 1.33
C SER A 87 -16.48 7.68 0.28
N PHE A 88 -15.84 7.12 -0.76
CA PHE A 88 -16.54 6.27 -1.72
C PHE A 88 -16.86 4.87 -1.16
N SER A 89 -16.37 4.50 0.03
CA SER A 89 -16.70 3.22 0.66
C SER A 89 -18.21 3.01 0.83
N GLU A 90 -18.96 4.10 1.06
CA GLU A 90 -20.42 4.08 1.25
C GLU A 90 -21.18 3.55 0.03
N LYS A 91 -20.58 3.60 -1.17
CA LYS A 91 -21.15 2.99 -2.38
C LYS A 91 -21.08 1.47 -2.37
N TYR A 92 -20.18 0.90 -1.58
CA TYR A 92 -19.85 -0.53 -1.56
C TYR A 92 -20.28 -1.22 -0.25
N GLY A 93 -20.79 -0.48 0.74
CA GLY A 93 -21.25 -1.03 2.00
C GLY A 93 -21.41 0.02 3.10
N LYS A 94 -21.71 -0.45 4.31
CA LYS A 94 -21.79 0.40 5.52
C LYS A 94 -20.46 0.50 6.27
N ASP A 95 -19.49 -0.32 5.90
CA ASP A 95 -18.16 -0.38 6.49
C ASP A 95 -17.14 0.32 5.59
N TYR A 96 -15.98 0.64 6.17
CA TYR A 96 -14.78 1.02 5.43
C TYR A 96 -13.91 -0.21 5.20
N PHE A 97 -13.07 -0.13 4.17
CA PHE A 97 -12.08 -1.15 3.87
C PHE A 97 -10.85 -0.51 3.23
N ILE A 98 -9.78 -1.28 3.18
CA ILE A 98 -8.59 -0.99 2.37
C ILE A 98 -8.33 -2.19 1.47
N CYS A 99 -7.77 -1.93 0.30
CA CYS A 99 -7.22 -2.97 -0.57
C CYS A 99 -5.71 -2.85 -0.52
N THR A 100 -5.04 -3.90 -0.05
CA THR A 100 -3.59 -3.89 0.09
C THR A 100 -3.00 -5.24 -0.26
N GLY A 101 -1.79 -5.25 -0.80
CA GLY A 101 -1.07 -6.50 -1.02
C GLY A 101 0.14 -6.41 -1.93
N PRO A 102 0.84 -7.55 -2.12
CA PRO A 102 1.92 -7.66 -3.06
C PRO A 102 1.44 -7.44 -4.50
N ALA A 103 2.27 -6.79 -5.31
CA ALA A 103 1.99 -6.52 -6.71
C ALA A 103 3.25 -6.58 -7.59
N SER A 104 3.03 -6.64 -8.91
CA SER A 104 4.04 -6.43 -9.95
C SER A 104 3.48 -5.38 -10.92
N MET A 105 3.64 -4.10 -10.59
CA MET A 105 3.00 -3.02 -11.35
C MET A 105 3.97 -2.27 -12.26
N LEU A 106 5.26 -2.21 -11.91
CA LEU A 106 6.24 -1.43 -12.67
C LEU A 106 6.92 -2.22 -13.77
N VAL A 107 7.37 -3.42 -13.40
CA VAL A 107 8.11 -4.33 -14.28
C VAL A 107 7.31 -5.62 -14.34
N PRO A 108 6.97 -6.11 -15.55
CA PRO A 108 6.28 -7.38 -15.66
C PRO A 108 7.21 -8.51 -15.22
N LEU A 109 6.69 -9.42 -14.42
CA LEU A 109 7.33 -10.69 -14.15
C LEU A 109 7.25 -11.55 -15.41
N VAL A 110 8.40 -12.02 -15.91
CA VAL A 110 8.50 -12.95 -17.04
C VAL A 110 8.83 -14.33 -16.51
N VAL A 111 8.03 -15.33 -16.89
CA VAL A 111 8.26 -16.75 -16.57
C VAL A 111 8.49 -17.48 -17.88
N ASN A 112 9.68 -18.02 -18.09
CA ASN A 112 10.04 -18.70 -19.33
C ASN A 112 9.47 -20.13 -19.39
N PRO A 113 9.43 -20.76 -20.57
CA PRO A 113 9.02 -22.16 -20.69
C PRO A 113 9.82 -23.09 -19.75
N GLY A 114 9.10 -23.83 -18.90
CA GLY A 114 9.70 -24.76 -17.94
C GLY A 114 10.08 -24.14 -16.60
N GLU A 115 9.94 -22.82 -16.42
CA GLU A 115 10.15 -22.15 -15.13
C GLU A 115 8.87 -22.18 -14.28
N GLU A 116 9.06 -22.20 -12.95
CA GLU A 116 8.01 -22.00 -11.97
C GLU A 116 8.22 -20.67 -11.26
N TRP A 117 7.13 -19.94 -11.04
CA TRP A 117 7.14 -18.79 -10.15
C TRP A 117 6.22 -19.02 -8.96
N ARG A 118 6.63 -18.53 -7.78
CA ARG A 118 5.88 -18.64 -6.54
C ARG A 118 5.82 -17.29 -5.85
N GLY A 119 4.63 -16.94 -5.39
CA GLY A 119 4.40 -15.80 -4.52
C GLY A 119 3.29 -16.10 -3.53
N ALA A 120 3.24 -15.31 -2.47
CA ALA A 120 2.24 -15.46 -1.43
C ALA A 120 2.00 -14.12 -0.73
N GLN A 121 0.80 -13.99 -0.17
CA GLN A 121 0.48 -13.00 0.85
C GLN A 121 0.05 -13.75 2.10
N VAL A 122 0.70 -13.46 3.22
CA VAL A 122 0.25 -13.90 4.54
C VAL A 122 -0.32 -12.69 5.26
N ILE A 123 -1.51 -12.85 5.84
CA ILE A 123 -2.15 -11.85 6.69
C ILE A 123 -2.23 -12.46 8.08
N GLU A 124 -1.53 -11.85 9.03
CA GLU A 124 -1.60 -12.18 10.45
C GLU A 124 -2.47 -11.14 11.15
N HIS A 125 -3.26 -11.58 12.13
CA HIS A 125 -4.13 -10.72 12.93
C HIS A 125 -3.95 -11.12 14.40
N ASP A 126 -3.52 -10.18 15.23
CA ASP A 126 -3.08 -10.49 16.61
C ASP A 126 -4.23 -10.90 17.55
N ASN A 127 -5.50 -10.78 17.14
CA ASN A 127 -6.65 -11.17 17.96
C ASN A 127 -7.24 -12.57 17.64
N LEU A 128 -6.53 -13.44 16.90
CA LEU A 128 -6.94 -14.83 16.63
C LEU A 128 -5.79 -15.83 16.78
#